data_AF-A0A9E3K1L5-F1
#
_entry.id   AF-A0A9E3K1L5-F1
#
_cell.length_a   1.000
_cell.length_b   1.000
_cell.length_c   1.000
_cell.angle_alpha   90.00
_cell.angle_beta   90.00
_cell.angle_gamma   90.00
#
_symmetry.space_group_name_H-M   'P 1'
#
loop_
_entity.id
_entity.type
_entity.pdbx_description
1 polymer ?
#
loop_
_entity_poly.entity_id
_entity_poly.type
_entity_poly.pdbx_seq_one_letter_code
_entity_poly.pdbx_strand_id
1 'polypeptide(L)'
;MNLIERAKSILLKPVQTWPVIDAEPATVASIYKDWLVIMAAIPAVCGFIGMSLVGVGAFGYSYRTPIVGGIVAAVCGYVLSLVMAYVMALVVDALAPSFGATKNPVGALKVMAYGATAVYVAGLLKLLPALSLLGILAAFYSVYLIHLGLQSVMKAPQDKAVGYTAVVVVIFIVASLIVGAISAMFIGFGALSTFGRPGGSFSVNTPSGQVTVDSSAIDAASKRMEAAQARIEAAQKSGDPASAGAALGEMMGALTGAGGTPIPVGDLKAQLPE
;
A
#
# COMPACT_ATOMS: atom_id res chain seq x y z
N MET A 1 -15.64 29.30 -13.06
CA MET A 1 -16.16 27.95 -13.38
C MET A 1 -16.21 27.14 -12.10
N ASN A 2 -17.27 26.35 -11.89
CA ASN A 2 -17.29 25.41 -10.78
C ASN A 2 -16.26 24.28 -11.00
N LEU A 3 -15.78 23.66 -9.92
CA LEU A 3 -14.75 22.61 -9.97
C LEU A 3 -15.18 21.42 -10.86
N ILE A 4 -16.44 21.01 -10.79
CA ILE A 4 -17.00 19.92 -11.60
C ILE A 4 -17.06 20.31 -13.09
N GLU A 5 -17.45 21.55 -13.40
CA GLU A 5 -17.49 22.05 -14.78
C GLU A 5 -16.10 22.05 -15.38
N ARG A 6 -15.10 22.52 -14.62
CA ARG A 6 -13.70 22.50 -15.07
C ARG A 6 -13.19 21.08 -15.29
N ALA A 7 -13.52 20.14 -14.40
CA ALA A 7 -13.16 18.73 -14.56
C ALA A 7 -13.81 18.14 -15.82
N LYS A 8 -15.07 18.46 -16.11
CA LYS A 8 -15.75 18.04 -17.35
C LYS A 8 -15.11 18.69 -18.58
N SER A 9 -14.84 19.99 -18.55
CA SER A 9 -14.25 20.72 -19.66
C SER A 9 -12.86 20.17 -20.02
N ILE A 10 -12.01 19.89 -19.03
CA ILE A 10 -10.69 19.33 -19.32
C ILE A 10 -10.77 17.89 -19.83
N LEU A 11 -11.72 17.08 -19.34
CA LEU A 11 -11.86 15.68 -19.77
C LEU A 11 -12.59 15.53 -21.12
N LEU A 12 -13.47 16.45 -21.48
CA LEU A 12 -14.31 16.33 -22.69
C LEU A 12 -13.86 17.28 -23.81
N LYS A 13 -13.24 18.41 -23.46
CA LYS A 13 -12.81 19.46 -24.39
C LYS A 13 -11.41 19.97 -24.03
N PRO A 14 -10.38 19.10 -23.94
CA PRO A 14 -9.06 19.49 -23.45
C PRO A 14 -8.39 20.57 -24.30
N VAL A 15 -8.45 20.45 -25.63
CA VAL A 15 -7.82 21.38 -26.58
C VAL A 15 -8.33 22.82 -26.40
N GLN A 16 -9.61 22.98 -26.08
CA GLN A 16 -10.24 24.30 -25.87
C GLN A 16 -10.02 24.82 -24.44
N THR A 17 -9.82 23.93 -23.48
CA THR A 17 -9.74 24.28 -22.05
C THR A 17 -8.32 24.71 -21.66
N TRP A 18 -7.28 24.11 -22.24
CA TRP A 18 -5.90 24.44 -21.90
C TRP A 18 -5.51 25.91 -22.12
N PRO A 19 -5.90 26.57 -23.23
CA PRO A 19 -5.64 28.01 -23.42
C PRO A 19 -6.32 28.89 -22.36
N VAL A 20 -7.51 28.50 -21.90
CA VAL A 20 -8.23 29.21 -20.82
C VAL A 20 -7.46 29.04 -19.50
N ILE A 21 -7.03 27.82 -19.18
CA ILE A 21 -6.22 27.53 -18.00
C ILE A 21 -4.90 28.31 -18.02
N ASP A 22 -4.26 28.44 -19.18
CA ASP A 22 -3.02 29.22 -19.34
C ASP A 22 -3.24 30.70 -18.99
N ALA A 23 -4.28 31.30 -19.56
CA ALA A 23 -4.62 32.72 -19.36
C ALA A 23 -5.09 33.07 -17.94
N GLU A 24 -5.57 32.10 -17.17
CA GLU A 24 -6.06 32.36 -15.81
C GLU A 24 -4.93 32.70 -14.84
N PRO A 25 -5.01 33.81 -14.11
CA PRO A 25 -4.05 34.10 -13.05
C PRO A 25 -4.20 33.05 -11.95
N ALA A 26 -3.10 32.41 -11.59
CA ALA A 26 -3.08 31.42 -10.52
C ALA A 26 -1.79 31.54 -9.72
N THR A 27 -1.86 31.10 -8.47
CA THR A 27 -0.70 30.92 -7.60
C THR A 27 -0.61 29.45 -7.22
N VAL A 28 0.56 29.02 -6.72
CA VAL A 28 0.71 27.67 -6.17
C VAL A 28 -0.35 27.41 -5.11
N ALA A 29 -0.57 28.37 -4.21
CA ALA A 29 -1.56 28.24 -3.14
C ALA A 29 -3.00 28.08 -3.65
N SER A 30 -3.41 28.86 -4.66
CA SER A 30 -4.77 28.76 -5.22
C SER A 30 -4.98 27.43 -5.94
N ILE A 31 -3.99 26.95 -6.71
CA ILE A 31 -4.09 25.64 -7.39
C ILE A 31 -4.23 24.50 -6.36
N TYR A 32 -3.49 24.56 -5.26
CA TYR A 32 -3.60 23.55 -4.21
C TYR A 32 -4.95 23.58 -3.52
N LYS A 33 -5.37 24.75 -3.01
CA LYS A 33 -6.59 24.89 -2.21
C LYS A 33 -7.85 24.65 -3.04
N ASP A 34 -7.91 25.24 -4.23
CA ASP A 34 -9.13 25.28 -5.03
C ASP A 34 -9.31 24.03 -5.89
N TRP A 35 -8.25 23.23 -6.08
CA TRP A 35 -8.29 22.08 -6.97
C TRP A 35 -7.61 20.84 -6.38
N LEU A 36 -6.31 20.91 -6.13
CA LEU A 36 -5.48 19.72 -5.89
C LEU A 36 -5.88 18.97 -4.61
N VAL A 37 -6.13 19.71 -3.53
CA VAL A 37 -6.55 19.17 -2.22
C VAL A 37 -7.86 18.39 -2.35
N ILE A 38 -8.81 18.92 -3.12
CA ILE A 38 -10.13 18.31 -3.31
C ILE A 38 -10.02 17.08 -4.23
N MET A 39 -9.32 17.21 -5.36
CA MET A 39 -9.16 16.12 -6.33
C MET A 39 -8.36 14.94 -5.77
N ALA A 40 -7.30 15.21 -5.01
CA ALA A 40 -6.47 14.16 -4.39
C ALA A 40 -7.21 13.42 -3.26
N ALA A 41 -8.24 14.02 -2.65
CA ALA A 41 -9.01 13.38 -1.60
C ALA A 41 -9.86 12.22 -2.15
N ILE A 42 -10.30 12.32 -3.40
CA ILE A 42 -11.10 11.30 -4.08
C ILE A 42 -10.40 9.93 -4.10
N PRO A 43 -9.20 9.76 -4.69
CA PRO A 43 -8.52 8.47 -4.71
C PRO A 43 -8.07 8.01 -3.32
N ALA A 44 -7.82 8.93 -2.37
CA ALA A 44 -7.43 8.58 -1.01
C ALA A 44 -8.59 7.92 -0.25
N VAL A 45 -9.78 8.53 -0.29
CA VAL A 45 -10.98 8.00 0.35
C VAL A 45 -11.47 6.73 -0.35
N CYS A 46 -11.50 6.71 -1.68
CA CYS A 46 -11.94 5.54 -2.44
C CYS A 46 -10.97 4.37 -2.28
N GLY A 47 -9.66 4.63 -2.26
CA GLY A 47 -8.64 3.62 -2.00
C GLY A 47 -8.75 3.03 -0.59
N PHE A 48 -8.98 3.89 0.42
CA PHE A 48 -9.23 3.46 1.79
C PHE A 48 -10.43 2.52 1.90
N ILE A 49 -11.56 2.92 1.31
CA ILE A 49 -12.81 2.13 1.33
C ILE A 49 -12.60 0.81 0.58
N GLY A 50 -11.99 0.84 -0.61
CA GLY A 50 -11.69 -0.37 -1.39
C GLY A 50 -10.79 -1.35 -0.63
N MET A 51 -9.75 -0.87 0.05
CA MET A 51 -8.81 -1.73 0.78
C MET A 51 -9.30 -2.19 2.16
N SER A 52 -10.11 -1.37 2.85
CA SER A 52 -10.49 -1.60 4.26
C SER A 52 -11.89 -2.20 4.41
N LEU A 53 -12.85 -1.81 3.56
CA LEU A 53 -14.23 -2.28 3.64
C LEU A 53 -14.50 -3.42 2.65
N VAL A 54 -14.07 -3.27 1.40
CA VAL A 54 -14.22 -4.33 0.37
C VAL A 54 -13.16 -5.41 0.59
N GLY A 55 -11.89 -4.99 0.70
CA GLY A 55 -10.75 -5.88 0.78
C GLY A 55 -10.31 -6.37 -0.61
N VAL A 56 -9.07 -6.80 -0.71
CA VAL A 56 -8.55 -7.45 -1.92
C VAL A 56 -8.55 -8.94 -1.66
N GLY A 57 -9.28 -9.68 -2.49
CA GLY A 57 -9.35 -11.13 -2.38
C GLY A 57 -9.15 -11.79 -3.73
N ALA A 58 -8.30 -12.81 -3.74
CA ALA A 58 -8.07 -13.68 -4.89
C ALA A 58 -8.00 -15.13 -4.37
N PHE A 59 -8.54 -16.08 -5.14
CA PHE A 59 -8.50 -17.51 -4.80
C PHE A 59 -9.09 -17.89 -3.42
N GLY A 60 -10.19 -17.23 -3.01
CA GLY A 60 -10.89 -17.55 -1.75
C GLY A 60 -10.26 -16.97 -0.48
N TYR A 61 -9.12 -16.29 -0.59
CA TYR A 61 -8.54 -15.51 0.51
C TYR A 61 -8.99 -14.06 0.40
N SER A 62 -9.41 -13.46 1.52
CA SER A 62 -9.74 -12.04 1.60
C SER A 62 -8.79 -11.34 2.56
N TYR A 63 -7.99 -10.40 2.03
CA TYR A 63 -7.16 -9.52 2.83
C TYR A 63 -7.87 -8.18 2.97
N ARG A 64 -8.26 -7.86 4.21
CA ARG A 64 -8.79 -6.54 4.57
C ARG A 64 -7.75 -5.82 5.39
N THR A 65 -7.44 -4.59 4.99
CA THR A 65 -6.55 -3.76 5.78
C THR A 65 -7.31 -3.32 7.05
N PRO A 66 -6.74 -3.49 8.25
CA PRO A 66 -7.38 -3.01 9.47
C PRO A 66 -7.65 -1.50 9.37
N ILE A 67 -8.78 -1.04 9.91
CA ILE A 67 -9.28 0.33 9.74
C ILE A 67 -8.22 1.38 10.08
N VAL A 68 -7.49 1.21 11.19
CA VAL A 68 -6.42 2.13 11.61
C VAL A 68 -5.28 2.17 10.58
N GLY A 69 -4.82 1.00 10.11
CA GLY A 69 -3.77 0.91 9.09
C GLY A 69 -4.22 1.49 7.75
N GLY A 70 -5.49 1.29 7.38
CA GLY A 70 -6.09 1.87 6.19
C GLY A 70 -6.15 3.40 6.26
N ILE A 71 -6.53 3.98 7.40
CA ILE A 71 -6.58 5.44 7.59
C ILE A 71 -5.17 6.03 7.47
N VAL A 72 -4.19 5.42 8.13
CA VAL A 72 -2.78 5.87 8.04
C VAL A 72 -2.30 5.81 6.59
N ALA A 73 -2.54 4.70 5.88
CA ALA A 73 -2.18 4.58 4.47
C ALA A 73 -2.90 5.61 3.59
N ALA A 74 -4.16 5.92 3.87
CA ALA A 74 -4.95 6.92 3.14
C ALA A 74 -4.41 8.33 3.33
N VAL A 75 -4.11 8.72 4.58
CA VAL A 75 -3.55 10.03 4.92
C VAL A 75 -2.15 10.17 4.35
N CYS A 76 -1.28 9.17 4.55
CA CYS A 76 0.07 9.18 3.98
C CYS A 76 0.03 9.23 2.46
N GLY A 77 -0.80 8.41 1.82
CA GLY A 77 -0.96 8.40 0.36
C GLY A 77 -1.52 9.72 -0.18
N TYR A 78 -2.45 10.34 0.54
CA TYR A 78 -2.97 11.67 0.22
C TYR A 78 -1.86 12.73 0.24
N VAL A 79 -1.11 12.82 1.35
CA VAL A 79 -0.01 13.78 1.50
C VAL A 79 1.08 13.52 0.45
N LEU A 80 1.49 12.27 0.24
CA LEU A 80 2.47 11.92 -0.79
C LEU A 80 1.98 12.30 -2.19
N SER A 81 0.69 12.16 -2.50
CA SER A 81 0.15 12.55 -3.80
C SER A 81 0.24 14.07 -4.05
N LEU A 82 0.01 14.88 -3.00
CA LEU A 82 0.13 16.34 -3.06
C LEU A 82 1.58 16.77 -3.24
N VAL A 83 2.51 16.13 -2.51
CA VAL A 83 3.95 16.37 -2.65
C VAL A 83 4.43 15.94 -4.04
N MET A 84 3.98 14.78 -4.51
CA MET A 84 4.34 14.24 -5.82
C MET A 84 3.93 15.17 -6.96
N ALA A 85 2.74 15.75 -6.91
CA ALA A 85 2.31 16.75 -7.89
C ALA A 85 3.24 17.98 -7.93
N TYR A 86 3.72 18.44 -6.77
CA TYR A 86 4.67 19.54 -6.69
C TYR A 86 6.02 19.16 -7.29
N VAL A 87 6.57 18.01 -6.88
CA VAL A 87 7.86 17.51 -7.35
C VAL A 87 7.83 17.32 -8.86
N MET A 88 6.76 16.75 -9.40
CA MET A 88 6.59 16.61 -10.84
C MET A 88 6.49 17.94 -11.56
N ALA A 89 5.83 18.95 -10.97
CA ALA A 89 5.80 20.29 -11.54
C ALA A 89 7.21 20.91 -11.61
N LEU A 90 8.04 20.72 -10.57
CA LEU A 90 9.43 21.16 -10.58
C LEU A 90 10.25 20.44 -11.65
N VAL A 91 10.08 19.13 -11.81
CA VAL A 91 10.73 18.35 -12.87
C VAL A 91 10.32 18.85 -14.25
N VAL A 92 9.02 19.07 -14.47
CA VAL A 92 8.50 19.63 -15.72
C VAL A 92 9.14 20.98 -15.99
N ASP A 93 9.09 21.93 -15.05
CA ASP A 93 9.72 23.25 -15.22
C ASP A 93 11.22 23.16 -15.49
N ALA A 94 11.94 22.30 -14.77
CA ALA A 94 13.38 22.10 -14.94
C ALA A 94 13.75 21.54 -16.32
N LEU A 95 12.91 20.67 -16.88
CA LEU A 95 13.10 20.07 -18.20
C LEU A 95 12.70 21.00 -19.36
N ALA A 96 11.91 22.05 -19.09
CA ALA A 96 11.37 22.92 -20.14
C ALA A 96 12.45 23.47 -21.10
N PRO A 97 13.60 24.00 -20.65
CA PRO A 97 14.65 24.50 -21.54
C PRO A 97 15.23 23.44 -22.48
N SER A 98 15.37 22.20 -22.02
CA SER A 98 15.92 21.09 -22.81
C SER A 98 15.04 20.72 -24.01
N PHE A 99 13.74 21.03 -23.93
CA PHE A 99 12.76 20.77 -24.99
C PHE A 99 12.32 22.04 -25.73
N GLY A 100 12.97 23.19 -25.49
CA GLY A 100 12.58 24.47 -26.09
C GLY A 100 11.24 25.02 -25.59
N ALA A 101 10.76 24.54 -24.45
CA ALA A 101 9.59 25.05 -23.76
C ALA A 101 9.95 26.22 -22.83
N THR A 102 8.97 27.05 -22.50
CA THR A 102 9.13 28.19 -21.60
C THR A 102 9.12 27.73 -20.14
N LYS A 103 10.08 28.21 -19.34
CA LYS A 103 10.04 28.01 -17.88
C LYS A 103 8.92 28.85 -17.27
N ASN A 104 8.05 28.17 -16.55
CA ASN A 104 6.96 28.77 -15.80
C ASN A 104 6.55 27.80 -14.70
N PRO A 105 7.01 27.97 -13.45
CA PRO A 105 6.75 27.01 -12.38
C PRO A 105 5.26 26.91 -12.05
N VAL A 106 4.51 28.02 -12.16
CA VAL A 106 3.05 28.01 -11.98
C VAL A 106 2.38 27.27 -13.14
N GLY A 107 2.84 27.51 -14.38
CA GLY A 107 2.37 26.80 -15.57
C GLY A 107 2.61 25.29 -15.48
N ALA A 108 3.80 24.87 -15.08
CA ALA A 108 4.14 23.46 -14.88
C ALA A 108 3.25 22.80 -13.82
N LEU A 109 2.95 23.52 -12.73
CA LEU A 109 2.03 23.05 -11.71
C LEU A 109 0.60 22.93 -12.24
N LYS A 110 0.11 23.89 -13.04
CA LYS A 110 -1.19 23.77 -13.72
C LYS A 110 -1.23 22.51 -14.58
N VAL A 111 -0.18 22.23 -15.37
CA VAL A 111 -0.12 21.04 -16.23
C VAL A 111 -0.20 19.77 -15.40
N MET A 112 0.57 19.66 -14.32
CA MET A 112 0.54 18.46 -13.47
C MET A 112 -0.77 18.32 -12.68
N ALA A 113 -1.29 19.42 -12.14
CA ALA A 113 -2.52 19.43 -11.36
C ALA A 113 -3.76 19.07 -12.19
N TYR A 114 -3.89 19.72 -13.35
CA TYR A 114 -5.05 19.55 -14.23
C TYR A 114 -4.87 18.35 -15.18
N GLY A 115 -3.65 18.04 -15.61
CA GLY A 115 -3.37 16.86 -16.44
C GLY A 115 -3.67 15.54 -15.71
N ALA A 116 -3.47 15.51 -14.39
CA ALA A 116 -3.78 14.35 -13.54
C ALA A 116 -5.29 14.15 -13.27
N THR A 117 -6.18 15.03 -13.77
CA THR A 117 -7.63 14.96 -13.50
C THR A 117 -8.23 13.60 -13.86
N ALA A 118 -7.84 13.01 -14.99
CA ALA A 118 -8.35 11.71 -15.40
C ALA A 118 -8.00 10.60 -14.40
N VAL A 119 -6.79 10.62 -13.84
CA VAL A 119 -6.34 9.67 -12.81
C VAL A 119 -7.08 9.91 -11.49
N TYR A 120 -7.30 11.17 -11.09
CA TYR A 120 -8.08 11.48 -9.89
C TYR A 120 -9.52 10.99 -9.99
N VAL A 121 -10.19 11.20 -11.13
CA VAL A 121 -11.55 10.70 -11.38
C VAL A 121 -11.56 9.17 -11.44
N ALA A 122 -10.58 8.55 -12.09
CA ALA A 122 -10.44 7.09 -12.09
C ALA A 122 -10.16 6.51 -10.69
N GLY A 123 -9.73 7.35 -9.74
CA GLY A 123 -9.65 7.00 -8.32
C GLY A 123 -10.97 6.47 -7.75
N LEU A 124 -12.12 6.92 -8.26
CA LEU A 124 -13.44 6.40 -7.88
C LEU A 124 -13.60 4.91 -8.18
N LEU A 125 -12.96 4.45 -9.25
CA LEU A 125 -13.03 3.05 -9.71
C LEU A 125 -12.29 2.10 -8.77
N LYS A 126 -11.45 2.62 -7.86
CA LYS A 126 -10.76 1.80 -6.83
C LYS A 126 -11.73 1.14 -5.84
N LEU A 127 -12.99 1.58 -5.79
CA LEU A 127 -14.04 0.93 -5.01
C LEU A 127 -14.42 -0.46 -5.57
N LEU A 128 -14.22 -0.68 -6.87
CA LEU A 128 -14.62 -1.91 -7.55
C LEU A 128 -13.41 -2.51 -8.28
N PRO A 129 -12.77 -3.56 -7.71
CA PRO A 129 -11.57 -4.19 -8.30
C PRO A 129 -11.74 -4.62 -9.76
N ALA A 130 -12.97 -4.99 -10.15
CA ALA A 130 -13.31 -5.39 -11.52
C ALA A 130 -13.18 -4.25 -12.56
N LEU A 131 -13.21 -2.98 -12.16
CA LEU A 131 -13.05 -1.83 -13.06
C LEU A 131 -11.61 -1.28 -13.10
N SER A 132 -10.64 -1.98 -12.52
CA SER A 132 -9.23 -1.59 -12.52
C SER A 132 -8.66 -1.36 -13.93
N LEU A 133 -9.14 -2.10 -14.94
CA LEU A 133 -8.75 -1.92 -16.34
C LEU A 133 -9.06 -0.50 -16.87
N LEU A 134 -10.18 0.09 -16.45
CA LEU A 134 -10.53 1.47 -16.81
C LEU A 134 -9.61 2.50 -16.16
N GLY A 135 -8.99 2.17 -15.02
CA GLY A 135 -7.95 2.98 -14.41
C GLY A 135 -6.72 3.12 -15.29
N ILE A 136 -6.35 2.06 -16.01
CA ILE A 136 -5.22 2.08 -16.97
C ILE A 136 -5.55 2.99 -18.16
N LEU A 137 -6.77 2.88 -18.71
CA LEU A 137 -7.25 3.78 -19.77
C LEU A 137 -7.21 5.25 -19.34
N ALA A 138 -7.63 5.54 -18.11
CA ALA A 138 -7.58 6.89 -17.57
C ALA A 138 -6.14 7.41 -17.38
N ALA A 139 -5.19 6.53 -17.05
CA ALA A 139 -3.77 6.89 -16.99
C ALA A 139 -3.23 7.27 -18.37
N PHE A 140 -3.52 6.48 -19.42
CA PHE A 140 -3.16 6.85 -20.79
C PHE A 140 -3.80 8.17 -21.24
N TYR A 141 -5.06 8.38 -20.88
CA TYR A 141 -5.74 9.65 -21.17
C TYR A 141 -5.11 10.83 -20.43
N SER A 142 -4.65 10.64 -19.18
CA SER A 142 -3.92 11.66 -18.42
C SER A 142 -2.59 12.05 -19.09
N VAL A 143 -1.87 11.09 -19.68
CA VAL A 143 -0.68 11.37 -20.48
C VAL A 143 -1.01 12.28 -21.66
N TYR A 144 -2.12 12.01 -22.36
CA TYR A 144 -2.60 12.87 -23.44
C TYR A 144 -2.97 14.27 -22.96
N LEU A 145 -3.63 14.41 -21.80
CA LEU A 145 -3.93 15.72 -21.20
C LEU A 145 -2.65 16.49 -20.87
N ILE A 146 -1.67 15.83 -20.25
CA ILE A 146 -0.38 16.44 -19.93
C ILE A 146 0.32 16.90 -21.21
N HIS A 147 0.32 16.09 -22.27
CA HIS A 147 0.90 16.47 -23.57
C HIS A 147 0.32 17.77 -24.11
N LEU A 148 -1.01 17.91 -24.10
CA LEU A 148 -1.69 19.13 -24.52
C LEU A 148 -1.39 20.31 -23.58
N GLY A 149 -1.31 20.06 -22.28
CA GLY A 149 -0.93 21.07 -21.30
C GLY A 149 0.50 21.58 -21.50
N LEU A 150 1.45 20.71 -21.83
CA LEU A 150 2.83 21.11 -22.13
C LEU A 150 2.90 21.99 -23.39
N GLN A 151 2.14 21.66 -24.43
CA GLN A 151 2.09 22.49 -25.64
C GLN A 151 1.43 23.85 -25.37
N SER A 152 0.31 23.86 -24.66
CA SER A 152 -0.49 25.07 -24.48
C SER A 152 0.04 26.00 -23.39
N VAL A 153 0.39 25.46 -22.22
CA VAL A 153 0.79 26.23 -21.02
C VAL A 153 2.29 26.45 -20.99
N MET A 154 3.08 25.40 -21.25
CA MET A 154 4.56 25.50 -21.26
C MET A 154 5.11 25.97 -22.61
N LYS A 155 4.26 26.16 -23.62
CA LYS A 155 4.65 26.58 -24.99
C LYS A 155 5.67 25.65 -25.63
N ALA A 156 5.58 24.34 -25.32
CA ALA A 156 6.47 23.35 -25.92
C ALA A 156 6.22 23.26 -27.45
N PRO A 157 7.27 23.35 -28.28
CA PRO A 157 7.18 23.13 -29.73
C PRO A 157 6.58 21.76 -30.06
N GLN A 158 5.72 21.66 -31.08
CA GLN A 158 4.99 20.42 -31.37
C GLN A 158 5.90 19.25 -31.73
N ASP A 159 7.04 19.53 -32.38
CA ASP A 159 8.08 18.56 -32.73
C ASP A 159 8.78 17.96 -31.50
N LYS A 160 8.85 18.70 -30.39
CA LYS A 160 9.53 18.27 -29.14
C LYS A 160 8.56 17.86 -28.03
N ALA A 161 7.29 18.23 -28.12
CA ALA A 161 6.29 17.99 -27.10
C ALA A 161 6.10 16.49 -26.79
N VAL A 162 6.20 15.62 -27.80
CA VAL A 162 6.09 14.16 -27.61
C VAL A 162 7.27 13.64 -26.79
N GLY A 163 8.50 14.03 -27.16
CA GLY A 163 9.71 13.67 -26.42
C GLY A 163 9.69 14.19 -24.99
N TYR A 164 9.24 15.43 -24.80
CA TYR A 164 9.10 16.03 -23.47
C TYR A 164 8.10 15.25 -22.60
N THR A 165 6.94 14.91 -23.16
CA THR A 165 5.92 14.10 -22.46
C THR A 165 6.46 12.73 -22.10
N ALA A 166 7.16 12.06 -23.03
CA ALA A 166 7.74 10.74 -22.79
C ALA A 166 8.72 10.75 -21.61
N VAL A 167 9.62 11.75 -21.54
CA VAL A 167 10.55 11.89 -20.40
C VAL A 167 9.81 12.16 -19.10
N VAL A 168 8.81 13.04 -19.11
CA VAL A 168 7.98 13.32 -17.92
C VAL A 168 7.27 12.04 -17.43
N VAL A 169 6.74 11.23 -18.34
CA VAL A 169 6.08 9.95 -18.00
C VAL A 169 7.07 8.94 -17.43
N VAL A 170 8.28 8.82 -18.01
CA VAL A 170 9.32 7.93 -17.47
C VAL A 170 9.70 8.35 -16.05
N ILE A 171 9.92 9.64 -15.81
CA ILE A 171 10.24 10.14 -14.47
C ILE A 171 9.07 9.92 -13.52
N PHE A 172 7.83 10.13 -13.98
CA PHE A 172 6.64 9.85 -13.19
C PHE A 172 6.58 8.38 -12.76
N ILE A 173 6.85 7.43 -13.68
CA ILE A 173 6.89 6.00 -13.36
C ILE A 173 7.96 5.73 -12.30
N VAL A 174 9.19 6.21 -12.48
CA VAL A 174 10.27 6.03 -11.50
C VAL A 174 9.89 6.60 -10.13
N ALA A 175 9.35 7.82 -10.10
CA ALA A 175 8.94 8.46 -8.86
C ALA A 175 7.73 7.75 -8.21
N SER A 176 6.80 7.22 -9.00
CA SER A 176 5.69 6.40 -8.49
C SER A 176 6.17 5.09 -7.87
N LEU A 177 7.23 4.46 -8.42
CA LEU A 177 7.84 3.27 -7.82
C LEU A 177 8.51 3.60 -6.48
N ILE A 178 9.18 4.75 -6.38
CA ILE A 178 9.78 5.24 -5.12
C ILE A 178 8.69 5.50 -4.08
N VAL A 179 7.62 6.21 -4.46
CA VAL A 179 6.45 6.44 -3.61
C VAL A 179 5.79 5.12 -3.20
N GLY A 180 5.69 4.16 -4.12
CA GLY A 180 5.19 2.82 -3.86
C GLY A 180 6.06 2.07 -2.85
N ALA A 181 7.38 2.11 -2.98
CA ALA A 181 8.31 1.50 -2.05
C ALA A 181 8.21 2.14 -0.65
N ILE A 182 8.16 3.47 -0.56
CA ILE A 182 7.97 4.19 0.70
C ILE A 182 6.62 3.83 1.33
N SER A 183 5.55 3.80 0.53
CA SER A 183 4.22 3.41 1.01
C SER A 183 4.19 1.95 1.47
N ALA A 184 4.90 1.07 0.78
CA ALA A 184 5.09 -0.33 1.17
C ALA A 184 5.92 -0.46 2.45
N MET A 185 6.79 0.49 2.80
CA MET A 185 7.40 0.52 4.13
C MET A 185 6.36 0.83 5.20
N PHE A 186 5.34 1.66 4.96
CA PHE A 186 4.29 1.94 5.94
C PHE A 186 3.25 0.83 6.06
N ILE A 187 2.83 0.24 4.92
CA ILE A 187 1.90 -0.90 4.88
C ILE A 187 2.61 -2.19 5.31
N GLY A 188 3.86 -2.35 4.90
CA GLY A 188 4.78 -3.42 5.30
C GLY A 188 5.30 -3.26 6.72
N PHE A 189 5.35 -2.06 7.31
CA PHE A 189 5.49 -1.93 8.77
C PHE A 189 4.21 -2.43 9.44
N GLY A 190 3.04 -2.38 8.81
CA GLY A 190 1.84 -3.08 9.28
C GLY A 190 1.99 -4.61 9.20
N ALA A 191 2.32 -5.17 8.04
CA ALA A 191 2.47 -6.62 7.87
C ALA A 191 3.70 -7.19 8.63
N LEU A 192 4.85 -6.53 8.58
CA LEU A 192 6.08 -6.90 9.29
C LEU A 192 6.02 -6.55 10.77
N SER A 193 5.24 -5.57 11.23
CA SER A 193 4.90 -5.47 12.68
C SER A 193 3.85 -6.49 13.09
N THR A 194 3.05 -7.06 12.19
CA THR A 194 2.23 -8.22 12.52
C THR A 194 3.08 -9.49 12.61
N PHE A 195 4.13 -9.60 11.80
CA PHE A 195 5.11 -10.69 11.85
C PHE A 195 6.29 -10.48 12.83
N GLY A 196 6.43 -9.28 13.40
CA GLY A 196 7.62 -8.88 14.18
C GLY A 196 7.33 -8.08 15.44
N ARG A 197 6.06 -7.89 15.84
CA ARG A 197 5.71 -7.35 17.16
C ARG A 197 5.46 -8.52 18.11
N PRO A 198 6.23 -8.65 19.19
CA PRO A 198 5.84 -9.49 20.31
C PRO A 198 4.49 -8.97 20.83
N GLY A 199 3.42 -9.78 20.76
CA GLY A 199 2.12 -9.45 21.34
C GLY A 199 1.01 -8.94 20.39
N GLY A 200 1.09 -9.13 19.07
CA GLY A 200 -0.07 -8.93 18.17
C GLY A 200 -0.90 -10.22 18.01
N SER A 201 -2.21 -10.17 18.23
CA SER A 201 -3.13 -11.27 17.91
C SER A 201 -3.47 -11.24 16.42
N PHE A 202 -3.21 -12.33 15.69
CA PHE A 202 -3.43 -12.43 14.25
C PHE A 202 -4.74 -13.17 13.97
N SER A 203 -5.75 -12.48 13.44
CA SER A 203 -7.04 -13.10 13.08
C SER A 203 -7.09 -13.38 11.58
N VAL A 204 -6.99 -14.64 11.19
CA VAL A 204 -7.26 -15.10 9.81
C VAL A 204 -8.69 -15.61 9.75
N ASN A 205 -9.52 -14.97 8.91
CA ASN A 205 -10.81 -15.54 8.55
C ASN A 205 -10.61 -16.58 7.44
N THR A 206 -10.77 -17.85 7.79
CA THR A 206 -10.88 -18.93 6.81
C THR A 206 -12.37 -19.25 6.57
N PRO A 207 -12.74 -19.90 5.46
CA PRO A 207 -14.13 -20.31 5.19
C PRO A 207 -14.75 -21.20 6.28
N SER A 208 -13.93 -21.74 7.18
CA SER A 208 -14.33 -22.62 8.29
C SER A 208 -14.42 -21.91 9.64
N GLY A 209 -14.18 -20.60 9.71
CA GLY A 209 -14.22 -19.79 10.93
C GLY A 209 -13.00 -18.89 11.14
N GLN A 210 -13.11 -18.01 12.13
CA GLN A 210 -12.07 -17.09 12.56
C GLN A 210 -11.01 -17.86 13.36
N VAL A 211 -9.80 -17.99 12.83
CA VAL A 211 -8.67 -18.56 13.56
C VAL A 211 -7.81 -17.39 14.05
N THR A 212 -7.86 -17.16 15.36
CA THR A 212 -7.03 -16.16 16.04
C THR A 212 -5.78 -16.86 16.55
N VAL A 213 -4.63 -16.49 15.99
CA VAL A 213 -3.32 -16.94 16.44
C VAL A 213 -2.78 -15.88 17.40
N ASP A 214 -2.86 -16.18 18.70
CA ASP A 214 -2.31 -15.33 19.75
C ASP A 214 -0.79 -15.52 19.86
N SER A 215 -0.05 -14.43 19.73
CA SER A 215 1.43 -14.41 19.84
C SER A 215 1.93 -14.81 21.23
N SER A 216 1.11 -14.68 22.28
CA SER A 216 1.43 -15.19 23.63
C SER A 216 1.53 -16.72 23.68
N ALA A 217 0.73 -17.43 22.88
CA ALA A 217 0.80 -18.87 22.76
C ALA A 217 2.08 -19.31 22.01
N ILE A 218 2.50 -18.52 21.01
CA ILE A 218 3.76 -18.76 20.28
C ILE A 218 4.97 -18.47 21.17
N ASP A 219 5.00 -17.35 21.90
CA ASP A 219 6.10 -17.06 22.84
C ASP A 219 6.20 -18.12 23.95
N ALA A 220 5.06 -18.59 24.46
CA ALA A 220 5.03 -19.70 25.41
C ALA A 220 5.50 -21.02 24.78
N ALA A 221 5.16 -21.29 23.52
CA ALA A 221 5.60 -22.46 22.78
C ALA A 221 7.11 -22.42 22.48
N SER A 222 7.65 -21.27 22.08
CA SER A 222 9.09 -21.07 21.84
C SER A 222 9.90 -21.26 23.11
N LYS A 223 9.47 -20.67 24.25
CA LYS A 223 10.14 -20.90 25.54
C LYS A 223 10.08 -22.36 25.98
N ARG A 224 8.98 -23.06 25.71
CA ARG A 224 8.86 -24.51 25.98
C ARG A 224 9.76 -25.33 25.07
N MET A 225 9.89 -24.97 23.81
CA MET A 225 10.77 -25.65 22.84
C MET A 225 12.24 -25.45 23.20
N GLU A 226 12.64 -24.25 23.59
CA GLU A 226 14.01 -23.94 24.01
C GLU A 226 14.38 -24.66 25.33
N ALA A 227 13.47 -24.69 26.30
CA ALA A 227 13.65 -25.46 27.54
C ALA A 227 13.71 -26.98 27.29
N ALA A 228 12.89 -27.51 26.38
CA ALA A 228 12.94 -28.92 25.99
C ALA A 228 14.27 -29.26 25.28
N GLN A 229 14.74 -28.37 24.41
CA GLN A 229 15.98 -28.57 23.66
C GLN A 229 17.22 -28.55 24.57
N ALA A 230 17.29 -27.62 25.52
CA ALA A 230 18.35 -27.58 26.53
C ALA A 230 18.38 -28.85 27.41
N ARG A 231 17.20 -29.42 27.73
CA ARG A 231 17.10 -30.67 28.51
C ARG A 231 17.47 -31.91 27.70
N ILE A 232 17.14 -31.96 26.40
CA ILE A 232 17.59 -33.03 25.50
C ILE A 232 19.12 -33.01 25.37
N GLU A 233 19.72 -31.83 25.25
CA GLU A 233 21.17 -31.69 25.17
C GLU A 233 21.86 -32.07 26.49
N ALA A 234 21.24 -31.74 27.64
CA ALA A 234 21.72 -32.16 28.95
C ALA A 234 21.60 -33.69 29.16
N ALA A 235 20.49 -34.30 28.72
CA ALA A 235 20.26 -35.74 28.80
C ALA A 235 21.20 -36.55 27.87
N GLN A 236 21.50 -36.01 26.68
CA GLN A 236 22.49 -36.61 25.78
C GLN A 236 23.92 -36.53 26.33
N LYS A 237 24.27 -35.44 27.04
CA LYS A 237 25.59 -35.29 27.67
C LYS A 237 25.75 -36.11 28.96
N SER A 238 24.67 -36.38 29.70
CA SER A 238 24.72 -37.14 30.96
C SER A 238 24.69 -38.65 30.78
N GLY A 239 24.26 -39.15 29.60
CA GLY A 239 24.21 -40.59 29.32
C GLY A 239 23.22 -41.38 30.17
N ASP A 240 22.27 -40.70 30.83
CA ASP A 240 21.37 -41.30 31.82
C ASP A 240 19.98 -41.57 31.22
N PRO A 241 19.58 -42.84 31.01
CA PRO A 241 18.36 -43.21 30.28
C PRO A 241 17.05 -42.74 30.94
N ALA A 242 17.07 -42.44 32.25
CA ALA A 242 15.90 -41.91 32.96
C ALA A 242 15.58 -40.44 32.58
N SER A 243 16.60 -39.65 32.27
CA SER A 243 16.46 -38.23 31.92
C SER A 243 15.91 -38.03 30.49
N ALA A 244 16.25 -38.96 29.60
CA ALA A 244 15.75 -38.99 28.22
C ALA A 244 14.24 -39.29 28.15
N GLY A 245 13.73 -40.20 28.99
CA GLY A 245 12.30 -40.52 29.05
C GLY A 245 11.43 -39.35 29.53
N ALA A 246 11.91 -38.61 30.54
CA ALA A 246 11.22 -37.42 31.05
C ALA A 246 11.19 -36.28 30.01
N ALA A 247 12.31 -36.04 29.32
CA ALA A 247 12.40 -35.03 28.26
C ALA A 247 11.50 -35.37 27.06
N LEU A 248 11.42 -36.64 26.67
CA LEU A 248 10.54 -37.09 25.58
C LEU A 248 9.05 -36.93 25.96
N GLY A 249 8.68 -37.21 27.21
CA GLY A 249 7.31 -37.06 27.71
C GLY A 249 6.84 -35.60 27.75
N GLU A 250 7.69 -34.68 28.23
CA GLU A 250 7.40 -33.24 28.17
C GLU A 250 7.36 -32.70 26.73
N MET A 251 8.24 -33.18 25.85
CA MET A 251 8.23 -32.81 24.43
C MET A 251 6.93 -33.25 23.75
N MET A 252 6.44 -34.45 24.06
CA MET A 252 5.15 -34.93 23.56
C MET A 252 3.97 -34.12 24.12
N GLY A 253 4.02 -33.76 25.42
CA GLY A 253 3.02 -32.89 26.04
C GLY A 253 3.01 -31.47 25.46
N ALA A 254 4.18 -30.95 25.10
CA ALA A 254 4.31 -29.65 24.44
C ALA A 254 3.84 -29.68 22.98
N LEU A 255 4.06 -30.78 22.24
CA LEU A 255 3.61 -30.95 20.86
C LEU A 255 2.11 -31.21 20.72
N THR A 256 1.49 -31.86 21.71
CA THR A 256 0.05 -32.15 21.70
C THR A 256 -0.79 -31.15 22.47
N GLY A 257 -0.16 -30.20 23.17
CA GLY A 257 -0.85 -29.22 24.01
C GLY A 257 -1.50 -29.81 25.26
N ALA A 258 -1.38 -31.12 25.49
CA ALA A 258 -1.87 -31.79 26.69
C ALA A 258 -0.76 -31.80 27.74
N GLY A 259 -0.93 -31.01 28.80
CA GLY A 259 -0.12 -31.11 30.02
C GLY A 259 -0.40 -32.40 30.81
N GLY A 260 -0.10 -33.55 30.21
CA GLY A 260 -0.25 -34.85 30.84
C GLY A 260 0.99 -35.20 31.66
N THR A 261 0.85 -35.23 32.99
CA THR A 261 1.86 -35.80 33.89
C THR A 261 2.16 -37.25 33.51
N PRO A 262 3.44 -37.67 33.44
CA PRO A 262 3.79 -39.05 33.16
C PRO A 262 3.22 -39.97 34.25
N ILE A 263 2.46 -41.00 33.86
CA ILE A 263 1.99 -42.02 34.79
C ILE A 263 3.19 -42.88 35.17
N PRO A 264 3.58 -42.95 36.46
CA PRO A 264 4.72 -43.75 36.89
C PRO A 264 4.44 -45.25 36.69
N VAL A 265 5.47 -45.98 36.27
CA VAL A 265 5.41 -47.41 35.91
C VAL A 265 4.87 -48.32 37.03
N GLY A 266 4.85 -47.83 38.28
CA GLY A 266 4.23 -48.52 39.42
C GLY A 266 2.71 -48.70 39.30
N ASP A 267 2.01 -47.75 38.65
CA ASP A 267 0.55 -47.78 38.52
C ASP A 267 0.07 -48.72 37.40
N LEU A 268 0.97 -49.12 36.49
CA LEU A 268 0.67 -50.09 35.43
C LEU A 268 0.61 -51.55 35.95
N LYS A 269 1.27 -51.85 37.07
CA LYS A 269 1.22 -53.20 37.68
C LYS A 269 -0.04 -53.47 38.50
N ALA A 270 -0.75 -52.43 38.93
CA ALA A 270 -2.00 -52.57 39.68
C ALA A 270 -3.25 -52.81 38.80
N GLN A 271 -3.09 -52.71 37.46
CA GLN A 271 -4.18 -52.86 36.49
C GLN A 271 -4.03 -54.09 35.57
N LEU A 272 -3.03 -54.95 35.78
CA LEU A 272 -3.04 -56.27 35.15
C LEU A 272 -3.92 -57.20 35.98
N PRO A 273 -5.00 -57.77 35.41
CA PRO A 273 -5.65 -58.93 36.02
C PRO A 273 -4.66 -60.11 36.02
N GLU A 274 -4.63 -60.89 37.11
CA GLU A 274 -3.93 -62.18 37.14
C GLU A 274 -4.50 -63.17 36.11
#